data_AF-A0A8T5K424-F1
#
_entry.id   AF-A0A8T5K424-F1
#
_cell.length_a   1.000
_cell.length_b   1.000
_cell.length_c   1.000
_cell.angle_alpha   90.00
_cell.angle_beta   90.00
_cell.angle_gamma   90.00
#
_symmetry.space_group_name_H-M   'P 1'
#
loop_
_entity.id
_entity.type
_entity.pdbx_description
1 polymer ?
#
loop_
_entity_poly.entity_id
_entity_poly.type
_entity_poly.pdbx_seq_one_letter_code
_entity_poly.pdbx_strand_id
1 'polypeptide(L)'
;MNYQINELRLTYDISYIKYLVKNTFIRKKMWDKALRGVIAAKLVEPDSEELDELYEEIKSNIPVKRIEVESFGTPKNKVLALDSNVVINHLTKGVEGFYSNGIFDLEKLGNQNKFVITPSVFDEVEEHVKFMLEKRRKQVEKYKDFKFDDMKEKIYSKLDRLKEKYGVDIKVDDESLTGIKELYSNYLIELEWILKGKLMGKSLSHKLRKLAQREGMMPEDGDLRLLAEVITLNENRDMGLLSQDKDFTNFVGPIKKAFSVEIYDV
;
A
#
# COMPACT_ATOMS: atom_id res chain seq x y z
N MET A 1 3.59 -9.65 18.92
CA MET A 1 4.83 -9.42 18.14
C MET A 1 4.87 -8.04 17.45
N ASN A 2 3.74 -7.41 17.12
CA ASN A 2 3.71 -6.06 16.53
C ASN A 2 4.06 -4.88 17.47
N TYR A 3 4.06 -5.09 18.79
CA TYR A 3 4.42 -4.02 19.75
C TYR A 3 5.94 -3.85 19.92
N GLN A 4 6.75 -4.84 19.52
CA GLN A 4 8.21 -4.78 19.65
C GLN A 4 8.90 -3.96 18.54
N ILE A 5 8.15 -3.53 17.52
CA ILE A 5 8.66 -2.67 16.45
C ILE A 5 8.34 -1.18 16.72
N ASN A 6 7.29 -0.88 17.49
CA ASN A 6 6.90 0.50 17.78
C ASN A 6 7.73 1.17 18.90
N GLU A 7 8.54 0.41 19.64
CA GLU A 7 9.53 0.92 20.61
C GLU A 7 10.98 0.60 20.25
N LEU A 8 11.26 0.25 18.98
CA LEU A 8 12.62 0.30 18.46
C LEU A 8 13.02 1.77 18.31
N ARG A 9 13.54 2.30 19.42
CA ARG A 9 14.30 3.55 19.52
C ARG A 9 15.08 3.79 18.22
N LEU A 10 14.95 5.01 17.74
CA LEU A 10 15.85 5.75 16.87
C LEU A 10 17.28 5.83 17.48
N THR A 11 17.89 4.68 17.70
CA THR A 11 19.32 4.43 17.90
C THR A 11 19.58 3.14 17.14
N TYR A 12 19.70 3.30 15.83
CA TYR A 12 20.11 2.29 14.87
C TYR A 12 21.43 1.68 15.32
N ASP A 13 21.42 0.43 15.77
CA ASP A 13 22.63 -0.37 15.66
C ASP A 13 22.73 -0.85 14.22
N ILE A 14 23.23 0.03 13.34
CA ILE A 14 23.49 -0.29 11.95
C ILE A 14 24.42 -1.51 11.88
N SER A 15 25.35 -1.65 12.82
CA SER A 15 26.19 -2.83 12.99
C SER A 15 25.36 -4.09 13.21
N TYR A 16 24.28 -4.03 14.02
CA TYR A 16 23.36 -5.16 14.17
C TYR A 16 22.58 -5.47 12.89
N ILE A 17 22.12 -4.45 12.15
CA ILE A 17 21.46 -4.67 10.85
C ILE A 17 22.43 -5.32 9.86
N LYS A 18 23.66 -4.78 9.73
CA LYS A 18 24.74 -5.35 8.92
C LYS A 18 25.04 -6.80 9.32
N TYR A 19 25.11 -7.06 10.63
CA TYR A 19 25.29 -8.40 11.17
C TYR A 19 24.16 -9.34 10.73
N LEU A 20 22.89 -8.93 10.83
CA LEU A 20 21.75 -9.74 10.40
C LEU A 20 21.77 -10.01 8.90
N VAL A 21 22.03 -8.98 8.08
CA VAL A 21 22.15 -9.13 6.62
C VAL A 21 23.20 -10.17 6.27
N LYS A 22 24.43 -10.00 6.77
CA LYS A 22 25.57 -10.86 6.44
C LYS A 22 25.46 -12.25 7.04
N ASN A 23 25.15 -12.37 8.32
CA ASN A 23 25.26 -13.63 9.06
C ASN A 23 23.96 -14.42 9.15
N THR A 24 22.82 -13.82 8.80
CA THR A 24 21.53 -14.51 8.84
C THR A 24 20.88 -14.54 7.46
N PHE A 25 20.57 -13.38 6.89
CA PHE A 25 19.70 -13.31 5.71
C PHE A 25 20.40 -13.82 4.44
N ILE A 26 21.62 -13.37 4.15
CA ILE A 26 22.39 -13.87 3.00
C ILE A 26 22.68 -15.36 3.16
N ARG A 27 23.16 -15.80 4.34
CA ARG A 27 23.46 -17.23 4.60
C ARG A 27 22.24 -18.14 4.40
N LYS A 28 21.05 -17.68 4.81
CA LYS A 28 19.79 -18.41 4.65
C LYS A 28 19.08 -18.13 3.31
N LYS A 29 19.70 -17.37 2.40
CA LYS A 29 19.13 -16.96 1.11
C LYS A 29 17.78 -16.24 1.23
N MET A 30 17.59 -15.49 2.31
CA MET A 30 16.40 -14.67 2.57
C MET A 30 16.56 -13.31 1.90
N TRP A 31 16.55 -13.30 0.56
CA TRP A 31 16.98 -12.15 -0.24
C TRP A 31 16.11 -10.91 -0.07
N ASP A 32 14.81 -11.07 0.15
CA ASP A 32 13.88 -9.99 0.47
C ASP A 32 14.27 -9.28 1.77
N LYS A 33 14.58 -10.04 2.83
CA LYS A 33 14.99 -9.51 4.14
C LYS A 33 16.39 -8.91 4.08
N ALA A 34 17.30 -9.53 3.35
CA ALA A 34 18.64 -9.00 3.11
C ALA A 34 18.56 -7.64 2.40
N LEU A 35 17.80 -7.56 1.30
CA LEU A 35 17.63 -6.34 0.50
C LEU A 35 16.98 -5.22 1.32
N ARG A 36 15.92 -5.53 2.07
CA ARG A 36 15.30 -4.57 2.99
C ARG A 36 16.28 -4.06 4.04
N GLY A 37 17.05 -4.98 4.66
CA GLY A 37 18.01 -4.65 5.70
C GLY A 37 19.12 -3.73 5.20
N VAL A 38 19.70 -4.02 4.03
CA VAL A 38 20.74 -3.17 3.46
C VAL A 38 20.18 -1.80 3.04
N ILE A 39 18.96 -1.74 2.49
CA ILE A 39 18.29 -0.46 2.19
C ILE A 39 18.07 0.34 3.48
N ALA A 40 17.62 -0.30 4.56
CA ALA A 40 17.45 0.35 5.87
C ALA A 40 18.75 0.97 6.36
N ALA A 41 19.86 0.22 6.28
CA ALA A 41 21.18 0.69 6.69
C ALA A 41 21.66 1.87 5.81
N LYS A 42 21.52 1.77 4.49
CA LYS A 42 21.91 2.83 3.54
C LYS A 42 21.09 4.12 3.66
N LEU A 43 19.89 4.05 4.23
CA LEU A 43 19.13 5.27 4.54
C LEU A 43 19.77 6.10 5.66
N VAL A 44 20.55 5.46 6.54
CA VAL A 44 21.20 6.10 7.69
C VAL A 44 22.70 6.33 7.44
N GLU A 45 23.39 5.37 6.82
CA GLU A 45 24.79 5.44 6.38
C GLU A 45 24.88 5.34 4.85
N PRO A 46 24.56 6.40 4.08
CA PRO A 46 24.52 6.35 2.63
C PRO A 46 25.89 6.18 1.96
N ASP A 47 26.98 6.61 2.61
CA ASP A 47 28.34 6.65 2.04
C ASP A 47 29.20 5.44 2.46
N SER A 48 28.58 4.32 2.86
CA SER A 48 29.28 3.12 3.33
C SER A 48 29.61 2.16 2.18
N GLU A 49 30.89 2.05 1.83
CA GLU A 49 31.39 1.10 0.81
C GLU A 49 30.99 -0.36 1.12
N GLU A 50 31.07 -0.77 2.39
CA GLU A 50 30.62 -2.10 2.83
C GLU A 50 29.13 -2.36 2.50
N LEU A 51 28.27 -1.35 2.66
CA LEU A 51 26.85 -1.49 2.33
C LEU A 51 26.61 -1.52 0.82
N ASP A 52 27.46 -0.87 0.03
CA ASP A 52 27.43 -0.97 -1.42
C ASP A 52 27.82 -2.38 -1.89
N GLU A 53 28.89 -2.95 -1.34
CA GLU A 53 29.31 -4.33 -1.62
C GLU A 53 28.22 -5.34 -1.28
N LEU A 54 27.63 -5.24 -0.07
CA LEU A 54 26.52 -6.10 0.34
C LEU A 54 25.31 -5.95 -0.57
N TYR A 55 25.00 -4.72 -0.98
CA TYR A 55 23.88 -4.46 -1.88
C TYR A 55 24.10 -5.14 -3.24
N GLU A 56 25.28 -5.02 -3.83
CA GLU A 56 25.61 -5.67 -5.10
C GLU A 56 25.62 -7.20 -4.97
N GLU A 57 26.15 -7.76 -3.87
CA GLU A 57 26.10 -9.20 -3.58
C GLU A 57 24.64 -9.69 -3.55
N ILE A 58 23.78 -9.01 -2.80
CA ILE A 58 22.35 -9.36 -2.69
C ILE A 58 21.68 -9.28 -4.07
N LYS A 59 21.90 -8.18 -4.81
CA LYS A 59 21.27 -7.96 -6.11
C LYS A 59 21.69 -9.00 -7.14
N SER A 60 22.96 -9.41 -7.15
CA SER A 60 23.47 -10.43 -8.07
C SER A 60 22.83 -11.82 -7.87
N ASN A 61 22.25 -12.08 -6.70
CA ASN A 61 21.60 -13.35 -6.36
C ASN A 61 20.07 -13.31 -6.52
N ILE A 62 19.48 -12.15 -6.80
CA ILE A 62 18.03 -12.02 -7.01
C ILE A 62 17.72 -12.22 -8.50
N PRO A 63 16.87 -13.20 -8.87
CA PRO A 63 16.46 -13.39 -10.26
C PRO A 63 15.81 -12.13 -10.82
N VAL A 64 16.27 -11.68 -11.99
CA VAL A 64 15.65 -10.57 -12.70
C VAL A 64 14.46 -11.10 -13.48
N LYS A 65 13.26 -10.77 -13.01
CA LYS A 65 12.01 -11.06 -13.70
C LYS A 65 11.34 -9.74 -14.07
N ARG A 66 11.18 -9.49 -15.37
CA ARG A 66 10.49 -8.29 -15.87
C ARG A 66 9.00 -8.52 -15.89
N ILE A 67 8.25 -7.45 -15.65
CA ILE A 67 6.80 -7.45 -15.82
C ILE A 67 6.49 -6.94 -17.22
N GLU A 68 5.70 -7.70 -17.96
CA GLU A 68 5.17 -7.25 -19.25
C GLU A 68 4.09 -6.19 -18.99
N VAL A 69 4.13 -5.12 -19.79
CA VAL A 69 3.16 -4.04 -19.68
C VAL A 69 1.81 -4.57 -20.18
N GLU A 70 0.83 -4.60 -19.30
CA GLU A 70 -0.54 -4.97 -19.61
C GLU A 70 -1.49 -3.84 -19.20
N SER A 71 -2.53 -3.60 -19.99
CA SER A 71 -3.55 -2.60 -19.70
C SER A 71 -4.90 -3.12 -20.15
N PHE A 72 -5.89 -3.02 -19.26
CA PHE A 72 -7.26 -3.46 -19.52
C PHE A 72 -8.19 -2.33 -20.00
N GLY A 73 -7.64 -1.14 -20.24
CA GLY A 73 -8.43 0.04 -20.63
C GLY A 73 -9.43 0.45 -19.54
N THR A 74 -10.59 0.97 -19.94
CA THR A 74 -11.66 1.39 -19.01
C THR A 74 -12.59 0.21 -18.69
N PRO A 75 -12.87 -0.08 -17.40
CA PRO A 75 -13.75 -1.19 -17.02
C PRO A 75 -15.20 -0.95 -17.46
N LYS A 76 -15.86 -2.02 -17.92
CA LYS A 76 -17.29 -2.02 -18.28
C LYS A 76 -17.97 -3.29 -17.79
N ASN A 77 -19.16 -3.15 -17.20
CA ASN A 77 -19.98 -4.23 -16.67
C ASN A 77 -19.28 -5.08 -15.59
N LYS A 78 -18.32 -4.49 -14.87
CA LYS A 78 -17.53 -5.15 -13.82
C LYS A 78 -18.08 -4.85 -12.42
N VAL A 79 -17.71 -5.70 -11.46
CA VAL A 79 -17.75 -5.34 -10.04
C VAL A 79 -16.35 -4.92 -9.62
N LEU A 80 -16.19 -3.67 -9.20
CA LEU A 80 -14.89 -3.06 -8.92
C LEU A 80 -14.70 -2.87 -7.41
N ALA A 81 -13.71 -3.55 -6.85
CA ALA A 81 -13.19 -3.23 -5.53
C ALA A 81 -12.42 -1.90 -5.60
N LEU A 82 -12.62 -1.04 -4.61
CA LEU A 82 -11.96 0.26 -4.54
C LEU A 82 -10.79 0.21 -3.56
N ASP A 83 -9.63 0.75 -3.94
CA ASP A 83 -8.54 0.96 -2.99
C ASP A 83 -8.82 2.10 -1.98
N SER A 84 -8.01 2.16 -0.92
CA SER A 84 -8.13 3.17 0.13
C SER A 84 -7.97 4.61 -0.39
N ASN A 85 -7.06 4.86 -1.33
CA ASN A 85 -6.83 6.19 -1.88
C ASN A 85 -8.01 6.70 -2.72
N VAL A 86 -8.62 5.82 -3.51
CA VAL A 86 -9.83 6.08 -4.30
C VAL A 86 -10.99 6.42 -3.36
N VAL A 87 -11.17 5.65 -2.29
CA VAL A 87 -12.19 5.91 -1.27
C VAL A 87 -11.95 7.24 -0.56
N ILE A 88 -10.71 7.53 -0.13
CA ILE A 88 -10.34 8.80 0.55
C ILE A 88 -10.56 10.00 -0.37
N ASN A 89 -10.17 9.91 -1.63
CA ASN A 89 -10.37 10.97 -2.62
C ASN A 89 -11.86 11.27 -2.81
N HIS A 90 -12.71 10.24 -2.87
CA HIS A 90 -14.16 10.42 -2.97
C HIS A 90 -14.76 11.02 -1.69
N LEU A 91 -14.32 10.53 -0.54
CA LEU A 91 -14.79 10.98 0.78
C LEU A 91 -14.56 12.48 0.98
N THR A 92 -13.35 12.94 0.63
CA THR A 92 -12.91 14.32 0.83
C THR A 92 -13.41 15.30 -0.25
N LYS A 93 -13.93 14.81 -1.37
CA LYS A 93 -14.50 15.64 -2.47
C LYS A 93 -15.60 16.57 -1.95
N GLY A 94 -15.45 17.87 -2.16
CA GLY A 94 -16.44 18.89 -1.78
C GLY A 94 -16.60 19.08 -0.26
N VAL A 95 -15.61 18.68 0.53
CA VAL A 95 -15.50 19.03 1.95
C VAL A 95 -14.56 20.21 2.07
N GLU A 96 -15.02 21.28 2.72
CA GLU A 96 -14.21 22.48 2.95
C GLU A 96 -12.87 22.10 3.59
N GLY A 97 -11.79 22.83 3.26
CA GLY A 97 -10.47 22.56 3.85
C GLY A 97 -9.75 21.31 3.33
N PHE A 98 -10.37 20.52 2.45
CA PHE A 98 -9.73 19.46 1.69
C PHE A 98 -9.70 19.81 0.20
N TYR A 99 -8.51 19.76 -0.40
CA TYR A 99 -8.37 19.86 -1.86
C TYR A 99 -8.35 18.45 -2.41
N SER A 100 -9.47 18.01 -2.98
CA SER A 100 -9.46 16.86 -3.88
C SER A 100 -9.00 17.37 -5.25
N ASN A 101 -7.79 17.04 -5.66
CA ASN A 101 -7.42 17.12 -7.07
C ASN A 101 -8.20 16.02 -7.77
N GLY A 102 -9.44 16.33 -8.14
CA GLY A 102 -10.39 15.37 -8.69
C GLY A 102 -9.90 14.88 -10.05
N ILE A 103 -9.06 13.84 -10.03
CA ILE A 103 -8.62 13.16 -11.24
C ILE A 103 -9.67 12.11 -11.64
N PHE A 104 -10.44 11.60 -10.67
CA PHE A 104 -11.35 10.47 -10.92
C PHE A 104 -12.80 10.69 -10.43
N ASP A 105 -13.78 10.39 -11.29
CA ASP A 105 -15.22 10.51 -11.02
C ASP A 105 -15.89 9.14 -10.93
N LEU A 106 -15.98 8.62 -9.69
CA LEU A 106 -16.66 7.36 -9.38
C LEU A 106 -18.11 7.32 -9.86
N GLU A 107 -18.83 8.46 -9.85
CA GLU A 107 -20.24 8.48 -10.25
C GLU A 107 -20.39 8.16 -11.74
N LYS A 108 -19.54 8.76 -12.57
CA LYS A 108 -19.52 8.49 -14.02
C LYS A 108 -19.17 7.04 -14.33
N LEU A 109 -18.18 6.47 -13.63
CA LEU A 109 -17.76 5.08 -13.83
C LEU A 109 -18.81 4.08 -13.31
N GLY A 110 -19.55 4.45 -12.25
CA GLY A 110 -20.63 3.66 -11.66
C GLY A 110 -21.85 3.48 -12.56
N ASN A 111 -21.99 4.27 -13.62
CA ASN A 111 -23.07 4.07 -14.60
C ASN A 111 -22.94 2.75 -15.37
N GLN A 112 -21.73 2.19 -15.45
CA GLN A 112 -21.44 0.97 -16.20
C GLN A 112 -20.86 -0.13 -15.30
N ASN A 113 -20.61 0.14 -14.02
CA ASN A 113 -19.92 -0.78 -13.11
C ASN A 113 -20.58 -0.75 -11.73
N LYS A 114 -20.39 -1.81 -10.97
CA LYS A 114 -20.76 -1.84 -9.54
C LYS A 114 -19.51 -1.65 -8.71
N PHE A 115 -19.65 -1.04 -7.53
CA PHE A 115 -18.53 -0.85 -6.60
C PHE A 115 -18.70 -1.67 -5.35
N VAL A 116 -17.58 -2.13 -4.82
CA VAL A 116 -17.49 -2.70 -3.48
C VAL A 116 -16.30 -2.11 -2.74
N ILE A 117 -16.41 -2.03 -1.42
CA ILE A 117 -15.34 -1.64 -0.52
C ILE A 117 -15.20 -2.75 0.51
N THR A 118 -14.01 -3.30 0.62
CA THR A 118 -13.74 -4.45 1.46
C THR A 118 -13.40 -4.04 2.91
N PRO A 119 -13.43 -4.96 3.88
CA PRO A 119 -13.12 -4.65 5.27
C PRO A 119 -11.73 -4.03 5.47
N SER A 120 -10.68 -4.56 4.82
CA SER A 120 -9.32 -4.01 4.98
C SER A 120 -9.22 -2.55 4.54
N VAL A 121 -9.97 -2.17 3.51
CA VAL A 121 -10.03 -0.78 3.02
C VAL A 121 -10.76 0.11 4.01
N PHE A 122 -11.87 -0.35 4.62
CA PHE A 122 -12.53 0.44 5.66
C PHE A 122 -11.64 0.68 6.87
N ASP A 123 -10.93 -0.35 7.34
CA ASP A 123 -10.01 -0.24 8.46
C ASP A 123 -8.92 0.81 8.17
N GLU A 124 -8.30 0.76 6.99
CA GLU A 124 -7.28 1.72 6.59
C GLU A 124 -7.86 3.13 6.42
N VAL A 125 -9.01 3.27 5.76
CA VAL A 125 -9.68 4.57 5.54
C VAL A 125 -10.07 5.21 6.86
N GLU A 126 -10.58 4.45 7.82
CA GLU A 126 -10.93 4.96 9.16
C GLU A 126 -9.69 5.50 9.89
N GLU A 127 -8.58 4.78 9.87
CA GLU A 127 -7.31 5.25 10.45
C GLU A 127 -6.79 6.51 9.74
N HIS A 128 -6.82 6.51 8.41
CA HIS A 128 -6.37 7.64 7.62
C HIS A 128 -7.24 8.89 7.88
N VAL A 129 -8.56 8.73 7.97
CA VAL A 129 -9.50 9.80 8.31
C VAL A 129 -9.21 10.37 9.69
N LYS A 130 -8.99 9.52 10.71
CA LYS A 130 -8.60 9.97 12.06
C LYS A 130 -7.33 10.82 12.01
N PHE A 131 -6.30 10.36 11.28
CA PHE A 131 -5.04 11.10 11.14
C PHE A 131 -5.22 12.43 10.40
N MET A 132 -5.97 12.45 9.29
CA MET A 132 -6.26 13.67 8.53
C MET A 132 -6.99 14.71 9.37
N LEU A 133 -8.02 14.28 10.10
CA LEU A 133 -8.81 15.17 10.95
C LEU A 133 -7.97 15.74 12.09
N GLU A 134 -7.13 14.93 12.74
CA GLU A 134 -6.25 15.41 13.81
C GLU A 134 -5.21 16.41 13.29
N LYS A 135 -4.60 16.12 12.13
CA LYS A 135 -3.70 17.07 11.47
C LYS A 135 -4.43 18.38 11.13
N ARG A 136 -5.66 18.29 10.62
CA ARG A 136 -6.45 19.45 10.25
C ARG A 136 -6.85 20.27 11.47
N ARG A 137 -7.26 19.62 12.57
CA ARG A 137 -7.57 20.25 13.85
C ARG A 137 -6.46 21.18 14.30
N LYS A 138 -5.21 20.68 14.33
CA LYS A 138 -4.02 21.47 14.71
C LYS A 138 -3.75 22.64 13.77
N GLN A 139 -4.02 22.48 12.47
CA GLN A 139 -3.86 23.57 11.51
C GLN A 139 -4.90 24.68 11.69
N VAL A 140 -6.13 24.29 12.05
CA VAL A 140 -7.26 25.21 12.11
C VAL A 140 -7.53 25.78 13.51
N GLU A 141 -6.88 25.26 14.55
CA GLU A 141 -7.03 25.68 15.96
C GLU A 141 -6.87 27.19 16.17
N LYS A 142 -6.06 27.85 15.35
CA LYS A 142 -5.85 29.31 15.39
C LYS A 142 -6.98 30.14 14.77
N TYR A 143 -7.90 29.52 14.03
CA TYR A 143 -9.01 30.19 13.35
C TYR A 143 -10.31 29.97 14.13
N LYS A 144 -10.73 30.99 14.88
CA LYS A 144 -11.89 30.90 15.79
C LYS A 144 -13.23 30.60 15.08
N ASP A 145 -13.36 31.01 13.82
CA ASP A 145 -14.60 30.87 13.06
C ASP A 145 -14.68 29.55 12.25
N PHE A 146 -13.62 28.73 12.29
CA PHE A 146 -13.60 27.49 11.54
C PHE A 146 -14.41 26.39 12.25
N LYS A 147 -15.45 25.91 11.59
CA LYS A 147 -16.34 24.86 12.11
C LYS A 147 -15.74 23.47 11.90
N PHE A 148 -14.74 23.14 12.70
CA PHE A 148 -14.08 21.83 12.63
C PHE A 148 -15.04 20.66 12.88
N ASP A 149 -15.98 20.82 13.82
CA ASP A 149 -16.92 19.75 14.16
C ASP A 149 -17.90 19.45 13.02
N ASP A 150 -18.43 20.48 12.34
CA ASP A 150 -19.27 20.30 11.14
C ASP A 150 -18.52 19.52 10.04
N MET A 151 -17.24 19.81 9.83
CA MET A 151 -16.39 19.09 8.87
C MET A 151 -16.19 17.63 9.27
N LYS A 152 -15.87 17.40 10.54
CA LYS A 152 -15.68 16.06 11.10
C LYS A 152 -16.95 15.24 10.92
N GLU A 153 -18.11 15.78 11.29
CA GLU A 153 -19.40 15.13 11.13
C GLU A 153 -19.71 14.83 9.66
N LYS A 154 -19.46 15.79 8.75
CA LYS A 154 -19.65 15.59 7.31
C LYS A 154 -18.79 14.46 6.75
N ILE A 155 -17.54 14.34 7.19
CA ILE A 155 -16.63 13.25 6.76
C ILE A 155 -17.14 11.90 7.29
N TYR A 156 -17.42 11.78 8.59
CA TYR A 156 -17.90 10.50 9.14
C TYR A 156 -19.25 10.09 8.57
N SER A 157 -20.20 11.01 8.41
CA SER A 157 -21.49 10.73 7.79
C SER A 157 -21.35 10.22 6.35
N LYS A 158 -20.40 10.76 5.57
CA LYS A 158 -20.10 10.23 4.24
C LYS A 158 -19.48 8.83 4.30
N LEU A 159 -18.57 8.58 5.25
CA LEU A 159 -17.93 7.27 5.42
C LEU A 159 -18.98 6.20 5.75
N ASP A 160 -19.91 6.50 6.67
CA ASP A 160 -21.01 5.59 7.03
C ASP A 160 -21.90 5.27 5.82
N ARG A 161 -22.22 6.28 5.00
CA ARG A 161 -22.97 6.08 3.75
C ARG A 161 -22.21 5.21 2.74
N LEU A 162 -20.89 5.34 2.64
CA LEU A 162 -20.08 4.47 1.78
C LEU A 162 -20.08 3.03 2.29
N LYS A 163 -20.00 2.85 3.61
CA LYS A 163 -20.08 1.53 4.26
C LYS A 163 -21.42 0.86 4.02
N GLU A 164 -22.52 1.59 4.18
CA GLU A 164 -23.86 1.07 3.91
C GLU A 164 -24.07 0.74 2.43
N LYS A 165 -23.58 1.58 1.52
CA LYS A 165 -23.85 1.46 0.08
C LYS A 165 -22.96 0.44 -0.64
N TYR A 166 -21.67 0.38 -0.28
CA TYR A 166 -20.67 -0.39 -1.01
C TYR A 166 -19.94 -1.42 -0.15
N GLY A 167 -20.18 -1.44 1.16
CA GLY A 167 -19.54 -2.39 2.06
C GLY A 167 -19.90 -3.82 1.74
N VAL A 168 -18.89 -4.69 1.82
CA VAL A 168 -19.06 -6.14 1.71
C VAL A 168 -18.42 -6.82 2.90
N ASP A 169 -19.07 -7.86 3.40
CA ASP A 169 -18.50 -8.75 4.40
C ASP A 169 -17.78 -9.88 3.70
N ILE A 170 -16.48 -9.99 3.96
CA ILE A 170 -15.65 -11.08 3.46
C ILE A 170 -14.60 -11.46 4.48
N LYS A 171 -14.22 -12.73 4.46
CA LYS A 171 -13.11 -13.26 5.24
C LYS A 171 -12.12 -13.87 4.27
N VAL A 172 -10.85 -13.56 4.51
CA VAL A 172 -9.71 -14.10 3.76
C VAL A 172 -9.11 -15.26 4.54
N ASP A 173 -8.77 -16.32 3.83
CA ASP A 173 -7.94 -17.39 4.37
C ASP A 173 -6.43 -17.05 4.29
N ASP A 174 -5.65 -17.65 5.18
CA ASP A 174 -4.19 -17.44 5.22
C ASP A 174 -3.48 -18.01 3.97
N GLU A 175 -4.13 -18.92 3.23
CA GLU A 175 -3.59 -19.53 2.01
C GLU A 175 -3.52 -18.52 0.86
N SER A 176 -4.57 -17.72 0.67
CA SER A 176 -4.62 -16.63 -0.31
C SER A 176 -3.51 -15.61 -0.08
N LEU A 177 -3.29 -15.21 1.18
CA LEU A 177 -2.20 -14.31 1.54
C LEU A 177 -0.83 -14.91 1.25
N THR A 178 -0.66 -16.22 1.46
CA THR A 178 0.58 -16.93 1.15
C THR A 178 0.85 -16.94 -0.36
N GLY A 179 -0.15 -17.29 -1.17
CA GLY A 179 -0.04 -17.28 -2.64
C GLY A 179 0.29 -15.89 -3.21
N ILE A 180 -0.29 -14.82 -2.63
CA ILE A 180 0.04 -13.44 -3.02
C ILE A 180 1.49 -13.09 -2.68
N LYS A 181 1.96 -13.43 -1.47
CA LYS A 181 3.35 -13.18 -1.07
C LYS A 181 4.34 -13.92 -1.95
N GLU A 182 4.03 -15.17 -2.30
CA GLU A 182 4.81 -15.96 -3.26
C GLU A 182 4.86 -15.30 -4.63
N LEU A 183 3.74 -14.79 -5.16
CA LEU A 183 3.73 -14.02 -6.41
C LEU A 183 4.72 -12.85 -6.35
N TYR A 184 4.60 -11.97 -5.36
CA TYR A 184 5.45 -10.77 -5.25
C TYR A 184 6.93 -11.09 -5.00
N SER A 185 7.22 -12.17 -4.27
CA SER A 185 8.60 -12.62 -4.02
C SER A 185 9.39 -12.93 -5.30
N ASN A 186 8.70 -13.21 -6.42
CA ASN A 186 9.33 -13.42 -7.72
C ASN A 186 9.81 -12.13 -8.40
N TYR A 187 9.50 -10.96 -7.84
CA TYR A 187 9.73 -9.65 -8.45
C TYR A 187 10.39 -8.64 -7.48
N LEU A 188 11.32 -9.10 -6.64
CA LEU A 188 11.98 -8.25 -5.63
C LEU A 188 12.63 -6.99 -6.21
N ILE A 189 13.15 -7.06 -7.45
CA ILE A 189 13.75 -5.91 -8.15
C ILE A 189 12.72 -4.82 -8.43
N GLU A 190 11.50 -5.21 -8.84
CA GLU A 190 10.41 -4.27 -9.11
C GLU A 190 9.87 -3.66 -7.82
N LEU A 191 9.71 -4.49 -6.78
CA LEU A 191 9.33 -4.03 -5.44
C LEU A 191 10.33 -3.01 -4.88
N GLU A 192 11.62 -3.21 -5.12
CA GLU A 192 12.65 -2.24 -4.75
C GLU A 192 12.49 -0.92 -5.48
N TRP A 193 12.23 -0.95 -6.79
CA TRP A 193 12.03 0.25 -7.58
C TRP A 193 10.83 1.06 -7.10
N ILE A 194 9.71 0.38 -6.83
CA ILE A 194 8.50 0.98 -6.24
C ILE A 194 8.81 1.60 -4.89
N LEU A 195 9.49 0.87 -4.01
CA LEU A 195 9.90 1.36 -2.69
C LEU A 195 10.77 2.63 -2.82
N LYS A 196 11.83 2.59 -3.63
CA LYS A 196 12.70 3.77 -3.85
C LYS A 196 11.88 4.98 -4.33
N GLY A 197 10.93 4.77 -5.24
CA GLY A 197 9.98 5.80 -5.64
C GLY A 197 9.13 6.34 -4.48
N LYS A 198 8.58 5.46 -3.63
CA LYS A 198 7.83 5.83 -2.42
C LYS A 198 8.69 6.54 -1.36
N LEU A 199 10.01 6.40 -1.38
CA LEU A 199 10.94 7.04 -0.42
C LEU A 199 11.52 8.38 -0.90
N MET A 200 11.52 8.63 -2.22
CA MET A 200 12.12 9.81 -2.83
C MET A 200 11.50 11.12 -2.30
N GLY A 201 12.34 12.12 -2.01
CA GLY A 201 11.92 13.44 -1.52
C GLY A 201 11.36 13.47 -0.08
N LYS A 202 11.34 12.35 0.65
CA LYS A 202 10.83 12.27 2.03
C LYS A 202 11.92 12.50 3.08
N SER A 203 11.54 12.95 4.27
CA SER A 203 12.43 12.99 5.44
C SER A 203 12.86 11.59 5.87
N LEU A 204 14.02 11.48 6.52
CA LEU A 204 14.53 10.21 7.03
C LEU A 204 13.49 9.46 7.90
N SER A 205 12.85 10.17 8.82
CA SER A 205 11.79 9.61 9.68
C SER A 205 10.61 9.02 8.89
N HIS A 206 10.19 9.67 7.79
CA HIS A 206 9.15 9.15 6.92
C HIS A 206 9.62 7.94 6.12
N LYS A 207 10.87 7.97 5.63
CA LYS A 207 11.45 6.84 4.89
C LYS A 207 11.48 5.58 5.74
N LEU A 208 11.95 5.71 6.98
CA LEU A 208 12.05 4.61 7.94
C LEU A 208 10.69 4.05 8.32
N ARG A 209 9.70 4.93 8.54
CA ARG A 209 8.31 4.49 8.78
C ARG A 209 7.75 3.69 7.61
N LYS A 210 7.94 4.16 6.38
CA LYS A 210 7.47 3.45 5.19
C LYS A 210 8.16 2.10 4.99
N LEU A 211 9.44 2.01 5.33
CA LEU A 211 10.16 0.73 5.33
C LEU A 211 9.66 -0.22 6.43
N ALA A 212 9.29 0.30 7.60
CA ALA A 212 8.76 -0.49 8.70
C ALA A 212 7.38 -1.11 8.36
N GLN A 213 6.56 -0.40 7.58
CA GLN A 213 5.25 -0.86 7.11
C GLN A 213 5.34 -2.00 6.07
N ARG A 214 6.52 -2.22 5.49
CA ARG A 214 6.78 -3.28 4.50
C ARG A 214 7.63 -4.36 5.14
N GLU A 215 7.05 -5.54 5.33
CA GLU A 215 7.80 -6.72 5.80
C GLU A 215 8.62 -7.30 4.63
N GLY A 216 9.94 -7.45 4.83
CA GLY A 216 10.84 -7.74 3.70
C GLY A 216 10.77 -6.61 2.67
N MET A 217 10.38 -6.92 1.45
CA MET A 217 10.14 -5.94 0.38
C MET A 217 8.67 -5.88 -0.07
N MET A 218 7.80 -6.63 0.61
CA MET A 218 6.42 -6.86 0.21
C MET A 218 5.59 -5.58 0.26
N PRO A 219 4.47 -5.51 -0.49
CA PRO A 219 3.42 -4.50 -0.27
C PRO A 219 2.98 -4.39 1.19
N GLU A 220 2.34 -3.28 1.53
CA GLU A 220 1.84 -3.06 2.89
C GLU A 220 0.74 -4.10 3.22
N ASP A 221 0.55 -4.46 4.50
CA ASP A 221 -0.40 -5.54 4.87
C ASP A 221 -1.84 -5.25 4.39
N GLY A 222 -2.24 -3.97 4.39
CA GLY A 222 -3.52 -3.52 3.85
C GLY A 222 -3.68 -3.84 2.36
N ASP A 223 -2.63 -3.64 1.56
CA ASP A 223 -2.62 -3.94 0.12
C ASP A 223 -2.72 -5.44 -0.15
N LEU A 224 -1.97 -6.24 0.63
CA LEU A 224 -2.01 -7.70 0.55
C LEU A 224 -3.39 -8.25 0.90
N ARG A 225 -4.01 -7.71 1.97
CA ARG A 225 -5.37 -8.09 2.39
C ARG A 225 -6.40 -7.68 1.35
N LEU A 226 -6.33 -6.47 0.82
CA LEU A 226 -7.24 -6.00 -0.22
C LEU A 226 -7.21 -6.95 -1.42
N LEU A 227 -6.01 -7.27 -1.92
CA LEU A 227 -5.90 -8.21 -3.04
C LEU A 227 -6.46 -9.58 -2.70
N ALA A 228 -6.21 -10.10 -1.50
CA ALA A 228 -6.76 -11.38 -1.07
C ALA A 228 -8.30 -11.35 -1.03
N GLU A 229 -8.89 -10.29 -0.48
CA GLU A 229 -10.35 -10.09 -0.47
C GLU A 229 -10.91 -10.02 -1.89
N VAL A 230 -10.24 -9.32 -2.81
CA VAL A 230 -10.66 -9.25 -4.22
C VAL A 230 -10.61 -10.62 -4.88
N ILE A 231 -9.55 -11.41 -4.64
CA ILE A 231 -9.41 -12.76 -5.18
C ILE A 231 -10.56 -13.65 -4.70
N THR A 232 -10.85 -13.65 -3.39
CA THR A 232 -11.96 -14.43 -2.83
C THR A 232 -13.31 -13.98 -3.40
N LEU A 233 -13.52 -12.68 -3.64
CA LEU A 233 -14.74 -12.19 -4.32
C LEU A 233 -14.82 -12.63 -5.79
N ASN A 234 -13.68 -12.74 -6.47
CA ASN A 234 -13.59 -13.06 -7.89
C ASN A 234 -14.03 -14.49 -8.22
N GLU A 235 -13.98 -15.41 -7.26
CA GLU A 235 -14.46 -16.79 -7.45
C GLU A 235 -15.94 -16.87 -7.87
N ASN A 236 -16.72 -15.84 -7.52
CA ASN A 236 -18.17 -15.82 -7.72
C ASN A 236 -18.65 -14.66 -8.60
N ARG A 237 -17.74 -13.79 -9.06
CA ARG A 237 -18.06 -12.52 -9.74
C ARG A 237 -16.94 -12.14 -10.69
N ASP A 238 -17.28 -11.41 -11.75
CA ASP A 238 -16.25 -10.79 -12.61
C ASP A 238 -15.69 -9.53 -11.94
N MET A 239 -14.69 -9.73 -11.08
CA MET A 239 -14.11 -8.68 -10.24
C MET A 239 -12.96 -7.96 -10.94
N GLY A 240 -12.86 -6.66 -10.68
CA GLY A 240 -11.65 -5.88 -10.89
C GLY A 240 -11.27 -5.11 -9.64
N LEU A 241 -10.02 -4.66 -9.56
CA LEU A 241 -9.52 -3.75 -8.54
C LEU A 241 -9.20 -2.40 -9.19
N LEU A 242 -9.75 -1.33 -8.62
CA LEU A 242 -9.50 0.04 -9.04
C LEU A 242 -8.49 0.68 -8.09
N SER A 243 -7.29 0.99 -8.59
CA SER A 243 -6.21 1.49 -7.75
C SER A 243 -5.21 2.36 -8.49
N GLN A 244 -4.62 3.33 -7.77
CA GLN A 244 -3.45 4.10 -8.22
C GLN A 244 -2.14 3.61 -7.57
N ASP A 245 -2.21 2.63 -6.66
CA ASP A 245 -1.00 2.14 -5.99
C ASP A 245 -0.17 1.29 -6.96
N LYS A 246 1.10 1.65 -7.07
CA LYS A 246 2.10 0.95 -7.89
C LYS A 246 2.32 -0.49 -7.44
N ASP A 247 2.04 -0.83 -6.18
CA ASP A 247 2.05 -2.22 -5.73
C ASP A 247 0.99 -3.08 -6.46
N PHE A 248 -0.06 -2.47 -7.03
CA PHE A 248 -1.01 -3.15 -7.92
C PHE A 248 -0.77 -2.81 -9.40
N THR A 249 -0.66 -1.53 -9.75
CA THR A 249 -0.65 -1.08 -11.16
C THR A 249 0.61 -1.48 -11.93
N ASN A 250 1.74 -1.71 -11.25
CA ASN A 250 2.91 -2.31 -11.89
C ASN A 250 2.77 -3.83 -12.11
N PHE A 251 1.85 -4.49 -11.40
CA PHE A 251 1.71 -5.94 -11.36
C PHE A 251 0.44 -6.45 -12.04
N VAL A 252 -0.19 -5.63 -12.89
CA VAL A 252 -1.43 -5.90 -13.62
C VAL A 252 -1.43 -7.31 -14.26
N GLY A 253 -0.42 -7.61 -15.08
CA GLY A 253 -0.33 -8.91 -15.77
C GLY A 253 -0.01 -10.09 -14.86
N PRO A 254 1.01 -10.02 -13.98
CA PRO A 254 1.26 -11.05 -12.98
C PRO A 254 0.03 -11.39 -12.12
N ILE A 255 -0.71 -10.39 -11.66
CA ILE A 255 -1.93 -10.57 -10.86
C ILE A 255 -3.04 -11.22 -11.70
N LYS A 256 -3.27 -10.73 -12.93
CA LYS A 256 -4.27 -11.33 -13.83
C LYS A 256 -3.96 -12.79 -14.12
N LYS A 257 -2.70 -13.12 -14.40
CA LYS A 257 -2.28 -14.49 -14.72
C LYS A 257 -2.41 -15.43 -13.53
N ALA A 258 -2.06 -14.98 -12.32
CA ALA A 258 -2.08 -15.82 -11.13
C ALA A 258 -3.49 -16.00 -10.55
N PHE A 259 -4.31 -14.94 -10.57
CA PHE A 259 -5.55 -14.90 -9.79
C PHE A 259 -6.79 -14.50 -10.60
N SER A 260 -6.66 -14.31 -11.91
CA SER A 260 -7.75 -13.89 -12.81
C SER A 260 -8.38 -12.52 -12.48
N VAL A 261 -7.77 -11.73 -11.61
CA VAL A 261 -8.22 -10.38 -11.22
C VAL A 261 -7.65 -9.33 -12.18
N GLU A 262 -8.49 -8.41 -12.65
CA GLU A 262 -8.06 -7.28 -13.49
C GLU A 262 -7.81 -6.03 -12.65
N ILE A 263 -6.66 -5.38 -12.86
CA ILE A 263 -6.29 -4.14 -12.18
C ILE A 263 -6.51 -2.96 -13.14
N TYR A 264 -7.26 -1.96 -12.68
CA TYR A 264 -7.59 -0.76 -13.43
C TYR A 264 -6.96 0.47 -12.76
N ASP A 265 -6.15 1.19 -13.53
CA ASP A 265 -5.54 2.45 -13.13
C ASP A 265 -6.49 3.63 -13.42
N VAL A 266 -6.43 4.68 -12.60
CA VAL A 266 -7.41 5.79 -12.58
C VAL A 266 -6.81 7.18 -12.49
#